data_AF-A0A133UMI5-F1
#
_entry.id   AF-A0A133UMI5-F1
#
_cell.length_a   1.000
_cell.length_b   1.000
_cell.length_c   1.000
_cell.angle_alpha   90.00
_cell.angle_beta   90.00
_cell.angle_gamma   90.00
#
_symmetry.space_group_name_H-M   'P 1'
#
loop_
_entity.id
_entity.type
_entity.pdbx_description
1 polymer ?
#
loop_
_entity_poly.entity_id
_entity_poly.type
_entity_poly.pdbx_seq_one_letter_code
_entity_poly.pdbx_strand_id
1 'polypeptide(L)' 'MRNFKSYESAAAFLSLRRTIYNHVRPHQGLDHTPGEEAGIDLDLARNRLLDLIETCAAQE' A
#
# COMPACT_ATOMS: atom_id res chain seq x y z
N MET A 1 -2.39 -0.52 22.40
CA MET A 1 -1.32 -1.17 21.61
C MET A 1 0.01 -0.52 21.97
N ARG A 2 1.07 -1.28 22.24
CA ARG A 2 2.35 -0.73 22.72
C ARG A 2 2.85 0.33 21.73
N ASN A 3 3.11 1.56 22.22
CA ASN A 3 3.61 2.73 21.47
C ASN A 3 2.63 3.52 20.57
N PHE A 4 1.33 3.18 20.52
CA PHE A 4 0.34 3.99 19.78
C PHE A 4 -0.48 4.87 20.72
N LYS A 5 -0.79 6.11 20.30
CA LYS A 5 -1.55 7.09 21.09
C LYS A 5 -3.02 6.72 21.23
N SER A 6 -3.58 6.08 20.21
CA SER A 6 -4.98 5.67 20.17
C SER A 6 -5.18 4.43 19.29
N TYR A 7 -6.37 3.83 19.37
CA TYR A 7 -6.75 2.74 18.48
C TYR A 7 -6.73 3.18 17.02
N GLU A 8 -7.26 4.37 16.74
CA GLU A 8 -7.37 4.98 15.41
C GLU A 8 -5.98 5.15 14.79
N SER A 9 -5.02 5.66 15.57
CA SER A 9 -3.64 5.84 15.08
C SER A 9 -2.97 4.51 14.69
N ALA A 10 -3.25 3.45 15.43
CA ALA A 10 -2.73 2.12 15.14
C ALA A 10 -3.45 1.46 13.96
N ALA A 11 -4.77 1.64 13.85
CA ALA A 11 -5.56 1.15 12.73
C ALA A 11 -5.11 1.80 11.42
N ALA A 12 -4.90 3.13 11.42
CA ALA A 12 -4.36 3.86 10.27
C ALA A 12 -2.97 3.35 9.86
N PHE A 13 -2.07 3.15 10.83
CA PHE A 13 -0.74 2.61 10.57
C PHE A 13 -0.78 1.20 9.98
N LEU A 14 -1.62 0.31 10.53
CA LEU A 14 -1.78 -1.04 10.01
C LEU A 14 -2.36 -1.05 8.59
N SER A 15 -3.31 -0.16 8.31
CA SER A 15 -3.88 0.02 6.96
C SER A 15 -2.82 0.47 5.96
N LEU A 16 -2.01 1.48 6.31
CA LEU A 16 -0.89 1.94 5.48
C LEU A 16 0.10 0.80 5.21
N ARG A 17 0.51 0.07 6.25
CA ARG A 17 1.45 -1.05 6.11
C ARG A 17 0.92 -2.13 5.17
N ARG A 18 -0.39 -2.42 5.23
CA ARG A 18 -1.05 -3.40 4.37
C ARG A 18 -1.09 -2.93 2.92
N THR A 19 -1.39 -1.66 2.69
CA THR A 19 -1.39 -1.03 1.37
C THR A 19 -0.01 -1.08 0.72
N ILE A 20 1.03 -0.68 1.47
CA ILE A 20 2.42 -0.71 0.98
C ILE A 20 2.86 -2.14 0.62
N TYR A 21 2.55 -3.11 1.49
CA TYR A 21 2.90 -4.50 1.26
C TYR A 21 2.21 -5.07 0.01
N ASN A 22 0.93 -4.75 -0.20
CA ASN A 22 0.15 -5.31 -1.30
C ASN A 22 0.42 -4.64 -2.66
N HIS A 23 0.75 -3.34 -2.71
CA HIS A 23 0.70 -2.59 -3.97
C HIS A 23 1.98 -1.81 -4.31
N VAL A 24 2.86 -1.55 -3.34
CA VAL A 24 4.03 -0.67 -3.53
C VAL A 24 5.33 -1.45 -3.59
N ARG A 25 5.52 -2.43 -2.70
CA ARG A 25 6.80 -3.14 -2.57
C ARG A 25 6.69 -4.55 -3.17
N PRO A 26 7.58 -4.93 -4.12
CA PRO A 26 7.70 -6.31 -4.55
C PRO A 26 7.94 -7.24 -3.36
N HIS A 27 7.29 -8.39 -3.35
CA HIS A 27 7.51 -9.38 -2.31
C HIS A 27 8.92 -9.96 -2.41
N GLN A 28 9.48 -10.52 -1.35
CA GLN A 28 10.81 -11.16 -1.47
C GLN A 28 10.76 -12.52 -2.20
N GLY A 29 9.60 -13.18 -2.16
CA GLY A 29 9.37 -14.45 -2.84
C GLY A 29 8.54 -14.35 -4.11
N LEU A 30 8.14 -13.13 -4.52
CA LEU A 30 7.44 -12.87 -5.78
C LEU A 30 8.21 -11.73 -6.47
N ASP A 31 8.46 -11.81 -7.77
CA ASP A 31 9.15 -10.72 -8.49
C ASP A 31 8.29 -9.45 -8.66
N HIS A 32 7.08 -9.45 -8.10
CA HIS A 32 6.07 -8.42 -8.17
C HIS A 32 5.32 -8.29 -6.82
N THR A 33 4.31 -7.44 -6.75
CA THR A 33 3.55 -7.19 -5.52
C THR A 33 2.47 -8.26 -5.28
N PRO A 34 2.11 -8.57 -4.02
CA PRO A 34 1.01 -9.50 -3.74
C PRO A 34 -0.33 -9.12 -4.39
N GLY A 35 -0.58 -7.83 -4.62
CA GLY A 35 -1.75 -7.35 -5.35
C GLY A 35 -1.72 -7.76 -6.83
N GLU A 36 -0.57 -7.57 -7.49
CA GLU A 36 -0.37 -8.01 -8.88
C GLU A 36 -0.51 -9.54 -9.01
N GLU A 37 0.02 -10.34 -8.06
CA GLU A 37 -0.14 -11.81 -8.04
C GLU A 37 -1.62 -12.21 -7.97
N ALA A 38 -2.40 -11.45 -7.19
CA ALA A 38 -3.85 -11.64 -7.07
C ALA A 38 -4.65 -11.10 -8.28
N GLY A 39 -3.97 -10.60 -9.33
CA GLY A 39 -4.61 -10.01 -10.50
C GLY A 39 -5.14 -8.58 -10.29
N ILE A 40 -4.77 -7.93 -9.19
CA ILE A 40 -5.08 -6.52 -8.91
C ILE A 40 -3.89 -5.68 -9.38
N ASP A 41 -3.87 -5.41 -10.68
CA ASP A 41 -2.90 -4.50 -11.28
C ASP A 41 -3.45 -3.07 -11.23
N LEU A 42 -2.72 -2.20 -10.53
CA LEU A 42 -3.04 -0.78 -10.38
C LEU A 42 -2.30 0.09 -11.41
N ASP A 43 -1.50 -0.51 -12.31
CA ASP A 43 -0.70 0.17 -13.34
C ASP A 43 0.17 1.31 -12.76
N LEU A 44 0.76 1.06 -11.59
CA LEU A 44 1.54 2.07 -10.89
C LEU A 44 2.91 2.27 -11.55
N ALA A 45 3.27 3.53 -11.78
CA ALA A 45 4.56 3.95 -12.30
C ALA A 45 5.73 3.58 -11.36
N ARG A 46 6.96 3.84 -11.80
CA ARG A 46 8.19 3.53 -11.03
C ARG A 46 8.15 4.07 -9.59
N ASN A 47 7.57 5.26 -9.37
CA ASN A 47 7.37 5.82 -8.03
C ASN A 47 6.00 5.40 -7.46
N ARG A 48 5.83 4.09 -7.23
CA ARG A 48 4.54 3.47 -6.93
C ARG A 48 3.78 4.11 -5.77
N LEU A 49 4.47 4.58 -4.72
CA LEU A 49 3.81 5.24 -3.59
C LEU A 49 3.27 6.62 -3.96
N LEU A 50 4.06 7.43 -4.67
CA LEU A 50 3.61 8.76 -5.10
C LEU A 50 2.43 8.62 -6.06
N ASP A 51 2.55 7.71 -7.02
CA ASP A 51 1.52 7.48 -8.04
C ASP A 51 0.20 6.95 -7.43
N LEU A 52 0.30 6.10 -6.41
CA LEU A 52 -0.86 5.66 -5.64
C LEU A 52 -1.54 6.83 -4.91
N ILE A 53 -0.77 7.76 -4.32
CA ILE A 53 -1.29 8.95 -3.65
C ILE A 53 -1.97 9.87 -4.67
N GLU A 54 -1.33 10.12 -5.81
CA GLU A 54 -1.87 10.97 -6.89
C GLU A 54 -3.16 10.38 -7.47
N THR A 55 -3.19 9.08 -7.73
CA THR A 55 -4.38 8.37 -8.22
C THR A 55 -5.54 8.51 -7.23
N CYS A 56 -5.31 8.24 -5.94
CA CYS A 56 -6.34 8.38 -4.92
C CYS A 56 -6.81 9.82 -4.74
N ALA A 57 -5.91 10.81 -4.88
CA ALA A 57 -6.25 12.22 -4.78
C ALA A 57 -7.01 12.75 -6.00
N ALA A 58 -6.80 12.17 -7.17
CA ALA A 58 -7.47 12.53 -8.42
C ALA A 58 -8.88 11.90 -8.56
N GLN A 59 -9.23 10.92 -7.72
CA GLN A 59 -10.58 10.38 -7.65
C GLN A 59 -11.49 11.34 -6.85
N GLU A 60 -11.94 12.42 -7.49
CA GLU A 60 -13.04 13.29 -7.03
C GLU A 60 -14.37 12.93 -7.72
#